data_AF-A0A661P2K5-F1
#
_entry.id   AF-A0A661P2K5-F1
#
_cell.length_a   1.000
_cell.length_b   1.000
_cell.length_c   1.000
_cell.angle_alpha   90.00
_cell.angle_beta   90.00
_cell.angle_gamma   90.00
#
_symmetry.space_group_name_H-M   'P 1'
#
loop_
_entity.id
_entity.type
_entity.pdbx_description
1 polymer ?
#
loop_
_entity_poly.entity_id
_entity_poly.type
_entity_poly.pdbx_seq_one_letter_code
_entity_poly.pdbx_strand_id
1 'polypeptide(L)'
;MQSLGPLLKNLEHGATTIVQACLGVKPGEVIAILVDTPNTRVGEALSLAIKVAGGLPYLMVFSSRSAHGEDPPSEAASKLMTADAGILATRYSLASSLARRNATDAGVRIISIPACSEELFSSPAMTADFVTIRPLVERLGSMLMQTRHVHITTV
;
A
#
# COMPACT_ATOMS: atom_id res chain seq x y z
N MET A 1 -1.00 -19.87 -16.59
CA MET A 1 -1.07 -19.45 -15.17
C MET A 1 0.16 -19.99 -14.46
N GLN A 2 1.15 -19.14 -14.16
CA GLN A 2 2.21 -19.53 -13.23
C GLN A 2 1.56 -19.69 -11.85
N SER A 3 1.41 -20.94 -11.41
CA SER A 3 0.92 -21.25 -10.06
C SER A 3 1.90 -20.66 -9.04
N LEU A 4 1.39 -19.82 -8.14
CA LEU A 4 2.09 -19.43 -6.92
C LEU A 4 2.59 -20.67 -6.19
N GLY A 5 3.84 -20.64 -5.72
CA GLY A 5 4.34 -21.67 -4.81
C GLY A 5 3.42 -21.79 -3.58
N PRO A 6 3.36 -22.98 -2.93
CA PRO A 6 2.42 -23.27 -1.85
C PRO A 6 2.49 -22.29 -0.66
N LEU A 7 3.60 -21.57 -0.50
CA LEU A 7 3.84 -20.63 0.60
C LEU A 7 3.17 -19.27 0.45
N LEU A 8 2.72 -18.85 -0.74
CA LEU A 8 2.10 -17.52 -0.93
C LEU A 8 0.60 -17.56 -1.22
N LYS A 9 0.01 -18.76 -1.34
CA LYS A 9 -1.41 -18.93 -1.70
C LYS A 9 -2.37 -18.13 -0.83
N ASN A 10 -2.09 -17.98 0.46
CA ASN A 10 -2.99 -17.30 1.38
C ASN A 10 -2.90 -15.77 1.30
N LEU A 11 -1.86 -15.22 0.67
CA LEU A 11 -1.64 -13.77 0.53
C LEU A 11 -2.06 -13.23 -0.86
N GLU A 12 -2.31 -14.13 -1.81
CA GLU A 12 -2.60 -13.80 -3.20
C GLU A 12 -3.80 -12.86 -3.34
N HIS A 13 -4.89 -13.16 -2.63
CA HIS A 13 -6.11 -12.37 -2.70
C HIS A 13 -5.87 -10.93 -2.24
N GLY A 14 -5.32 -10.74 -1.04
CA GLY A 14 -5.01 -9.41 -0.52
C GLY A 14 -4.03 -8.64 -1.39
N ALA A 15 -2.98 -9.29 -1.89
CA ALA A 15 -2.02 -8.67 -2.80
C ALA A 15 -2.70 -8.22 -4.11
N THR A 16 -3.56 -9.05 -4.68
CA THR A 16 -4.29 -8.73 -5.91
C THR A 16 -5.25 -7.58 -5.70
N THR A 17 -6.00 -7.57 -4.60
CA THR A 17 -6.91 -6.46 -4.24
C THR A 17 -6.15 -5.14 -4.13
N ILE A 18 -5.03 -5.12 -3.40
CA ILE A 18 -4.20 -3.92 -3.26
C ILE A 18 -3.68 -3.42 -4.61
N VAL A 19 -3.17 -4.32 -5.46
CA VAL A 19 -2.56 -3.96 -6.74
C VAL A 19 -3.58 -3.50 -7.78
N GLN A 20 -4.71 -4.20 -7.89
CA GLN A 20 -5.68 -3.96 -8.97
C GLN A 20 -6.80 -3.01 -8.55
N ALA A 21 -7.44 -3.25 -7.41
CA ALA A 21 -8.62 -2.49 -7.00
C ALA A 21 -8.23 -1.17 -6.29
N CYS A 22 -7.22 -1.22 -5.43
CA CYS A 22 -6.82 -0.05 -4.64
C CYS A 22 -5.80 0.82 -5.38
N LEU A 23 -4.69 0.23 -5.85
CA LEU A 23 -3.63 1.00 -6.50
C LEU A 23 -3.95 1.23 -7.98
N GLY A 24 -4.62 0.28 -8.66
CA GLY A 24 -4.90 0.39 -10.09
C GLY A 24 -3.62 0.42 -10.92
N VAL A 25 -2.75 -0.56 -10.72
CA VAL A 25 -1.50 -0.72 -11.50
C VAL A 25 -1.80 -0.92 -12.97
N LYS A 26 -1.02 -0.24 -13.82
CA LYS A 26 -1.09 -0.34 -15.28
C LYS A 26 0.13 -1.07 -15.84
N PRO A 27 0.01 -1.73 -17.01
CA PRO A 27 1.15 -2.35 -17.67
C PRO A 27 2.29 -1.35 -17.92
N GLY A 28 3.52 -1.76 -17.60
CA GLY A 28 4.72 -0.94 -17.77
C GLY A 28 5.04 0.04 -16.63
N GLU A 29 4.13 0.27 -15.67
CA GLU A 29 4.42 1.12 -14.51
C GLU A 29 5.47 0.50 -13.59
N VAL A 30 6.44 1.29 -13.15
CA VAL A 30 7.40 0.93 -12.11
C VAL A 30 6.77 1.16 -10.75
N ILE A 31 6.66 0.09 -9.95
CA ILE A 31 6.01 0.12 -8.64
C ILE A 31 7.04 -0.11 -7.54
N ALA A 32 7.27 0.88 -6.68
CA ALA A 32 8.13 0.73 -5.51
C ALA A 32 7.38 0.03 -4.36
N ILE A 33 7.91 -1.09 -3.87
CA ILE A 33 7.34 -1.85 -2.75
C ILE A 33 8.32 -1.73 -1.58
N LEU A 34 7.92 -0.99 -0.55
CA LEU A 34 8.71 -0.78 0.65
C LEU A 34 8.13 -1.62 1.78
N VAL A 35 8.87 -2.63 2.23
CA VAL A 35 8.48 -3.51 3.34
C VAL A 35 9.60 -3.60 4.37
N ASP A 36 9.22 -3.84 5.62
CA ASP A 36 10.19 -4.22 6.65
C ASP A 36 10.37 -5.74 6.73
N THR A 37 11.45 -6.19 7.36
CA THR A 37 11.85 -7.61 7.41
C THR A 37 10.70 -8.57 7.77
N PRO A 38 9.83 -8.29 8.77
CA PRO A 38 8.70 -9.17 9.09
C PRO A 38 7.67 -9.32 7.95
N ASN A 39 7.60 -8.32 7.05
CA ASN A 39 6.64 -8.25 5.94
C ASN A 39 7.24 -8.66 4.59
N THR A 40 8.37 -9.38 4.59
CA THR A 40 9.03 -9.82 3.35
C THR A 40 8.10 -10.63 2.45
N ARG A 41 7.36 -11.60 3.01
CA ARG A 41 6.43 -12.45 2.24
C ARG A 41 5.24 -11.68 1.65
N VAL A 42 4.77 -10.65 2.35
CA VAL A 42 3.78 -9.70 1.80
C VAL A 42 4.37 -8.96 0.60
N GLY A 43 5.61 -8.48 0.71
CA GLY A 43 6.33 -7.83 -0.39
C GLY A 43 6.52 -8.74 -1.62
N GLU A 44 6.80 -10.02 -1.42
CA GLU A 44 6.90 -11.02 -2.49
C GLU A 44 5.54 -11.27 -3.17
N ALA A 45 4.47 -11.41 -2.39
CA ALA A 45 3.11 -11.59 -2.92
C ALA A 45 2.68 -10.37 -3.75
N LEU A 46 2.91 -9.15 -3.24
CA LEU A 46 2.68 -7.90 -3.97
C LEU A 46 3.49 -7.83 -5.26
N SER A 47 4.77 -8.19 -5.21
CA SER A 47 5.65 -8.21 -6.39
C SER A 47 5.10 -9.12 -7.48
N LEU A 48 4.59 -10.30 -7.12
CA LEU A 48 4.01 -11.19 -8.11
C LEU A 48 2.70 -10.63 -8.67
N ALA A 49 1.81 -10.13 -7.81
CA ALA A 49 0.54 -9.53 -8.25
C ALA A 49 0.77 -8.36 -9.22
N ILE A 50 1.79 -7.53 -8.98
CA ILE A 50 2.21 -6.46 -9.89
C ILE A 50 2.67 -7.02 -11.24
N LYS A 51 3.52 -8.06 -11.25
CA LYS A 51 3.95 -8.72 -12.49
C LYS A 51 2.77 -9.28 -13.29
N VAL A 52 1.81 -9.91 -12.61
CA VAL A 52 0.58 -10.43 -13.23
C VAL A 52 -0.26 -9.30 -13.85
N ALA A 53 -0.31 -8.13 -13.21
CA ALA A 53 -0.94 -6.92 -13.76
C ALA A 53 -0.13 -6.23 -14.88
N GLY A 54 1.05 -6.75 -15.24
CA GLY A 54 1.93 -6.21 -16.26
C GLY A 54 2.84 -5.06 -15.79
N GLY A 55 2.86 -4.75 -14.50
CA GLY A 55 3.75 -3.75 -13.91
C GLY A 55 5.16 -4.29 -13.63
N LEU A 56 6.07 -3.39 -13.29
CA LEU A 56 7.47 -3.65 -12.98
C LEU A 56 7.72 -3.42 -11.48
N PRO A 57 7.67 -4.46 -10.63
CA PRO A 57 7.86 -4.30 -9.20
C PRO A 57 9.33 -4.05 -8.87
N TYR A 58 9.58 -3.13 -7.95
CA TYR A 58 10.85 -2.95 -7.27
C TYR A 58 10.66 -3.17 -5.77
N LEU A 59 11.07 -4.32 -5.27
CA LEU A 59 10.94 -4.68 -3.85
C LEU A 59 12.19 -4.26 -3.07
N MET A 60 11.98 -3.47 -2.03
CA MET A 60 13.02 -3.15 -1.06
C MET A 60 12.59 -3.57 0.34
N VAL A 61 13.39 -4.45 0.93
CA VAL A 61 13.23 -4.96 2.29
C VAL A 61 14.28 -4.30 3.19
N PHE A 62 13.86 -3.75 4.33
CA PHE A 62 14.77 -3.13 5.30
C PHE A 62 14.36 -3.46 6.74
N SER A 63 15.23 -3.20 7.72
CA SER A 63 14.88 -3.39 9.13
C SER A 63 13.71 -2.49 9.53
N SER A 64 12.81 -2.97 10.38
CA SER A 64 11.70 -2.15 10.88
C SER A 64 12.20 -0.81 11.43
N ARG A 65 11.43 0.24 11.17
CA ARG A 65 11.63 1.56 11.80
C ARG A 65 11.34 1.48 13.31
N SER A 66 11.75 2.45 14.10
CA SER A 66 11.48 2.47 15.55
C SER A 66 10.14 3.10 15.91
N ALA A 67 9.61 3.99 15.06
CA ALA A 67 8.37 4.71 15.30
C ALA A 67 7.61 5.03 14.00
N HIS A 68 6.35 5.44 14.14
CA HIS A 68 5.53 5.95 13.04
C HIS A 68 6.07 7.26 12.48
N GLY A 69 6.06 7.40 11.16
CA GLY A 69 6.47 8.62 10.46
C GLY A 69 7.98 8.76 10.26
N GLU A 70 8.80 7.83 10.76
CA GLU A 70 10.22 7.76 10.39
C GLU A 70 10.40 7.49 8.89
N ASP A 71 11.46 8.02 8.31
CA ASP A 71 11.77 7.75 6.90
C ASP A 71 12.37 6.36 6.70
N PRO A 72 12.06 5.72 5.55
CA PRO A 72 12.77 4.52 5.14
C PRO A 72 14.23 4.84 4.81
N PRO A 73 15.11 3.84 4.59
CA PRO A 73 16.48 4.08 4.12
C PRO A 73 16.52 4.98 2.87
N SER A 74 17.62 5.70 2.68
CA SER A 74 17.80 6.68 1.61
C SER A 74 17.53 6.12 0.20
N GLU A 75 17.94 4.88 -0.04
CA GLU A 75 17.77 4.16 -1.29
C GLU A 75 16.28 3.86 -1.55
N ALA A 76 15.55 3.46 -0.50
CA ALA A 76 14.12 3.22 -0.55
C ALA A 76 13.36 4.52 -0.84
N ALA A 77 13.73 5.61 -0.17
CA ALA A 77 13.15 6.93 -0.38
C ALA A 77 13.37 7.41 -1.82
N SER A 78 14.60 7.28 -2.33
CA SER A 78 14.97 7.69 -3.69
C SER A 78 14.23 6.90 -4.75
N LYS A 79 14.08 5.58 -4.56
CA LYS A 79 13.32 4.75 -5.50
C LYS A 79 11.83 5.06 -5.44
N LEU A 80 11.27 5.28 -4.26
CA LEU A 80 9.86 5.68 -4.10
C LEU A 80 9.57 6.97 -4.86
N MET A 81 10.45 7.97 -4.77
CA MET A 81 10.29 9.27 -5.42
C MET A 81 10.32 9.20 -6.96
N THR A 82 10.93 8.17 -7.54
CA THR A 82 11.12 7.99 -8.99
C THR A 82 10.26 6.87 -9.58
N ALA A 83 9.33 6.31 -8.80
CA ALA A 83 8.39 5.29 -9.25
C ALA A 83 7.10 5.92 -9.78
N ASP A 84 6.34 5.21 -10.60
CA ASP A 84 5.01 5.66 -11.04
C ASP A 84 4.00 5.55 -9.89
N ALA A 85 4.18 4.54 -9.03
CA ALA A 85 3.39 4.32 -7.83
C ALA A 85 4.19 3.59 -6.74
N GLY A 86 3.69 3.62 -5.50
CA GLY A 86 4.32 3.05 -4.32
C GLY A 86 3.37 2.28 -3.40
N ILE A 87 3.86 1.20 -2.81
CA ILE A 87 3.18 0.43 -1.76
C ILE A 87 4.08 0.42 -0.52
N LEU A 88 3.61 1.00 0.57
CA LEU A 88 4.32 1.10 1.86
C LEU A 88 3.67 0.15 2.85
N ALA A 89 4.19 -1.08 2.95
CA ALA A 89 3.61 -2.15 3.74
C ALA A 89 4.57 -2.54 4.87
N THR A 90 4.52 -1.77 5.96
CA THR A 90 5.47 -1.87 7.09
C THR A 90 4.75 -1.99 8.42
N ARG A 91 5.43 -2.54 9.44
CA ARG A 91 4.91 -2.56 10.82
C ARG A 91 4.65 -1.15 11.34
N TYR A 92 5.65 -0.28 11.27
CA TYR A 92 5.49 1.13 11.61
C TYR A 92 5.22 1.93 10.35
N SER A 93 4.05 2.58 10.34
CA SER A 93 3.59 3.39 9.21
C SER A 93 4.60 4.46 8.77
N LEU A 94 4.83 4.52 7.46
CA LEU A 94 5.57 5.59 6.78
C LEU A 94 4.63 6.71 6.28
N ALA A 95 3.33 6.64 6.58
CA ALA A 95 2.34 7.58 6.04
C ALA A 95 2.60 9.03 6.43
N SER A 96 3.36 9.30 7.50
CA SER A 96 3.72 10.66 7.93
C SER A 96 5.19 10.99 7.72
N SER A 97 5.92 10.22 6.92
CA SER A 97 7.34 10.43 6.64
C SER A 97 7.58 11.51 5.57
N LEU A 98 8.79 12.08 5.51
CA LEU A 98 9.16 13.05 4.46
C LEU A 98 9.30 12.36 3.11
N ALA A 99 9.90 11.18 3.04
CA ALA A 99 10.02 10.39 1.81
C ALA A 99 8.65 10.16 1.15
N ARG A 100 7.63 9.77 1.94
CA ARG A 100 6.27 9.60 1.44
C ARG A 100 5.68 10.92 0.95
N ARG A 101 5.81 12.02 1.71
CA ARG A 101 5.36 13.37 1.29
C ARG A 101 5.99 13.79 -0.04
N ASN A 102 7.30 13.76 -0.11
CA ASN A 102 8.07 14.18 -1.28
C ASN A 102 7.70 13.35 -2.51
N ALA A 103 7.46 12.05 -2.35
CA ALA A 103 7.01 11.19 -3.45
C ALA A 103 5.59 11.57 -3.93
N THR A 104 4.65 11.81 -3.01
CA THR A 104 3.31 12.31 -3.38
C THR A 104 3.39 13.66 -4.09
N ASP A 105 4.22 14.59 -3.61
CA ASP A 105 4.42 15.91 -4.22
C ASP A 105 5.05 15.79 -5.63
N ALA A 106 5.86 14.75 -5.86
CA ALA A 106 6.40 14.40 -7.17
C ALA A 106 5.41 13.68 -8.10
N GLY A 107 4.16 13.46 -7.65
CA GLY A 107 3.10 12.83 -8.44
C GLY A 107 2.98 11.32 -8.28
N VAL A 108 3.74 10.71 -7.37
CA VAL A 108 3.70 9.25 -7.12
C VAL A 108 2.40 8.88 -6.41
N ARG A 109 1.66 7.92 -6.97
CA ARG A 109 0.44 7.38 -6.36
C ARG A 109 0.82 6.38 -5.27
N ILE A 110 0.35 6.55 -4.05
CA ILE A 110 0.82 5.75 -2.91
C ILE A 110 -0.34 5.07 -2.18
N ILE A 111 -0.16 3.78 -1.89
CA ILE A 111 -0.88 3.08 -0.83
C ILE A 111 0.04 2.91 0.36
N SER A 112 -0.46 3.25 1.55
CA SER A 112 0.20 2.91 2.81
C SER A 112 -0.66 1.94 3.62
N ILE A 113 -0.05 0.83 4.03
CA ILE A 113 -0.67 -0.22 4.82
C ILE A 113 0.04 -0.22 6.18
N PRO A 114 -0.43 0.60 7.15
CA PRO A 114 0.16 0.66 8.47
C PRO A 114 -0.09 -0.64 9.23
N ALA A 115 0.80 -0.99 10.16
CA ALA A 115 0.68 -2.23 10.94
C ALA A 115 0.49 -3.46 10.05
N CYS A 116 1.22 -3.51 8.92
CA CYS A 116 1.12 -4.59 7.96
C CYS A 116 1.51 -5.93 8.61
N SER A 117 0.77 -6.98 8.23
CA SER A 117 1.05 -8.37 8.58
C SER A 117 0.49 -9.34 7.54
N GLU A 118 0.93 -10.60 7.59
CA GLU A 118 0.37 -11.66 6.74
C GLU A 118 -1.10 -11.96 7.07
N GLU A 119 -1.47 -11.87 8.36
CA GLU A 119 -2.84 -12.08 8.83
C GLU A 119 -3.79 -11.05 8.23
N LEU A 120 -3.37 -9.78 8.15
CA LEU A 120 -4.16 -8.73 7.51
C LEU A 120 -4.44 -9.06 6.05
N PHE A 121 -3.43 -9.51 5.30
CA PHE A 121 -3.54 -9.88 3.89
C PHE A 121 -4.41 -11.12 3.65
N SER A 122 -4.52 -11.98 4.66
CA SER A 122 -5.37 -13.18 4.65
C SER A 122 -6.76 -12.94 5.28
N SER A 123 -7.01 -11.74 5.83
CA SER A 123 -8.22 -11.43 6.58
C SER A 123 -9.39 -11.02 5.67
N PRO A 124 -10.64 -11.07 6.17
CA PRO A 124 -11.81 -10.53 5.47
C PRO A 124 -11.72 -9.02 5.18
N ALA A 125 -10.79 -8.27 5.78
CA ALA A 125 -10.60 -6.87 5.45
C ALA A 125 -10.15 -6.67 3.97
N MET A 126 -9.49 -7.68 3.40
CA MET A 126 -9.03 -7.66 2.01
C MET A 126 -10.10 -8.09 1.00
N THR A 127 -11.26 -8.55 1.47
CA THR A 127 -12.40 -8.92 0.61
C THR A 127 -13.40 -7.79 0.45
N ALA A 128 -13.13 -6.60 1.01
CA ALA A 128 -14.01 -5.45 0.88
C ALA A 128 -14.10 -5.00 -0.58
N ASP A 129 -15.31 -4.67 -1.04
CA ASP A 129 -15.52 -4.11 -2.37
C ASP A 129 -15.20 -2.60 -2.36
N PHE A 130 -13.90 -2.30 -2.46
CA PHE A 130 -13.39 -0.93 -2.46
C PHE A 130 -13.93 -0.10 -3.63
N VAL A 131 -14.26 -0.73 -4.76
CA VAL A 131 -14.83 -0.04 -5.94
C VAL A 131 -16.23 0.45 -5.63
N THR A 132 -17.06 -0.40 -5.04
CA THR A 132 -18.44 -0.04 -4.65
C THR A 132 -18.47 0.94 -3.47
N ILE A 133 -17.52 0.86 -2.53
CA ILE A 133 -17.45 1.76 -1.37
C ILE A 133 -16.96 3.16 -1.75
N ARG A 134 -16.13 3.28 -2.79
CA ARG A 134 -15.47 4.53 -3.19
C ARG A 134 -16.40 5.75 -3.31
N PRO A 135 -17.56 5.69 -4.02
CA PRO A 135 -18.43 6.87 -4.16
C PRO A 135 -18.97 7.38 -2.81
N LEU A 136 -19.23 6.48 -1.85
CA LEU A 136 -19.67 6.86 -0.51
C LEU A 136 -18.55 7.59 0.25
N VAL A 137 -17.32 7.09 0.16
CA VAL A 137 -16.14 7.71 0.80
C VAL A 137 -15.86 9.07 0.19
N GLU A 138 -15.90 9.22 -1.13
CA GLU A 138 -15.70 10.49 -1.82
C GLU A 138 -16.78 11.53 -1.45
N ARG A 139 -18.04 11.10 -1.34
CA ARG A 139 -19.14 11.95 -0.88
C ARG A 139 -18.92 12.41 0.56
N LEU A 140 -18.58 11.51 1.47
CA LEU A 140 -18.31 11.84 2.87
C LEU A 140 -17.10 12.78 2.98
N GLY A 141 -16.02 12.51 2.26
CA GLY A 141 -14.84 13.37 2.22
C GLY A 141 -15.18 14.78 1.74
N SER A 142 -15.96 14.90 0.67
CA SER A 142 -16.42 16.20 0.14
C SER A 142 -17.26 16.98 1.16
N MET A 143 -18.16 16.30 1.88
CA MET A 143 -18.95 16.91 2.94
C MET A 143 -18.07 17.41 4.09
N LEU A 144 -17.09 16.61 4.53
CA LEU A 144 -16.18 16.97 5.62
C LEU A 144 -15.29 18.16 5.26
N MET A 145 -14.80 18.26 4.01
CA MET A 145 -13.99 19.40 3.56
C MET A 145 -14.75 20.73 3.60
N GLN A 146 -16.07 20.71 3.48
CA GLN A 146 -16.92 21.91 3.50
C GLN A 146 -17.47 22.22 4.90
N THR A 147 -17.25 21.33 5.88
CA THR A 147 -17.81 21.43 7.23
C THR A 147 -16.85 22.13 8.18
N ARG A 148 -17.35 23.09 8.97
CA ARG A 148 -16.54 23.80 9.99
C ARG A 148 -16.62 23.19 11.39
N HIS A 149 -17.73 22.53 11.70
CA HIS A 149 -17.99 21.96 13.02
C HIS A 149 -18.54 20.54 12.87
N VAL A 150 -17.89 19.59 13.54
CA VAL A 150 -18.35 18.20 13.68
C VAL A 150 -18.71 17.99 15.15
N HIS A 151 -19.94 17.54 15.42
CA HIS A 151 -20.40 17.22 16.76
C HIS A 151 -20.47 15.69 16.92
N ILE A 152 -19.83 15.17 17.97
CA ILE A 152 -19.75 13.74 18.26
C ILE A 152 -20.31 13.53 19.67
N THR A 153 -21.28 12.64 19.81
CA THR A 153 -21.86 12.22 21.10
C THR A 153 -21.83 10.70 21.18
N THR A 154 -21.65 10.17 22.38
CA THR A 154 -21.82 8.73 22.65
C THR A 154 -23.17 8.49 23.31
N VAL A 155 -23.71 7.29 23.13
CA VAL A 155 -24.86 6.81 23.89
C VAL A 155 -24.44 6.30 25.27
#